data_AF-A0A7Z9TB92-F1
#
_entry.id   AF-A0A7Z9TB92-F1
#
_cell.length_a   1.000
_cell.length_b   1.000
_cell.length_c   1.000
_cell.angle_alpha   90.00
_cell.angle_beta   90.00
_cell.angle_gamma   90.00
#
_symmetry.space_group_name_H-M   'P 1'
#
loop_
_entity.id
_entity.type
_entity.pdbx_description
1 polymer ?
#
loop_
_entity_poly.entity_id
_entity_poly.type
_entity_poly.pdbx_seq_one_letter_code
_entity_poly.pdbx_strand_id
1 'polypeptide(L)'
;MGTRIVDFHGQAQVRGFDFRGLWANASIDDAVAFNVKNNLTGSKGLAEKMEGGYVMFGYNLLSQTSDIGGPVFTPYVKFERVDTQAKMPVGYSRSLSTLNNWRTIGFEFKPIPNVVVKVDYMKNTNDANSGLDQFNVALGYGF
;
A
#
# COMPACT_ATOMS: atom_id res chain seq x y z
N MET A 1 12.36 -15.53 -19.04
CA MET A 1 11.94 -14.66 -17.92
C MET A 1 10.50 -14.21 -18.13
N GLY A 2 9.57 -15.00 -17.59
CA GLY A 2 8.16 -14.66 -17.50
C GLY A 2 7.86 -13.93 -16.19
N THR A 3 6.73 -13.22 -16.15
CA THR A 3 6.22 -12.61 -14.92
C THR A 3 4.73 -12.86 -14.84
N ARG A 4 4.27 -13.33 -13.67
CA ARG A 4 2.87 -13.57 -13.37
C ARG A 4 2.47 -12.76 -12.14
N ILE A 5 1.36 -12.03 -12.25
CA ILE A 5 0.78 -11.28 -11.14
C ILE A 5 -0.64 -11.77 -10.91
N VAL A 6 -1.01 -11.94 -9.64
CA VAL A 6 -2.37 -12.27 -9.21
C VAL A 6 -2.75 -11.28 -8.11
N ASP A 7 -3.92 -10.68 -8.21
CA ASP A 7 -4.47 -9.80 -7.18
C ASP A 7 -5.88 -10.21 -6.75
N PHE A 8 -6.20 -9.87 -5.51
CA PHE A 8 -7.54 -9.91 -4.95
C PHE A 8 -7.81 -8.55 -4.31
N HIS A 9 -8.95 -7.94 -4.65
CA HIS A 9 -9.34 -6.66 -4.09
C HIS A 9 -10.83 -6.64 -3.75
N GLY A 10 -11.20 -5.77 -2.82
CA GLY A 10 -12.59 -5.60 -2.40
C GLY A 10 -12.78 -4.25 -1.73
N GLN A 11 -13.98 -3.70 -1.91
CA GLN A 11 -14.40 -2.47 -1.25
C GLN A 11 -15.88 -2.55 -0.86
N ALA A 12 -16.23 -1.94 0.26
CA ALA A 12 -17.60 -1.85 0.73
C ALA A 12 -17.82 -0.50 1.43
N GLN A 13 -18.87 0.21 1.01
CA GLN A 13 -19.29 1.45 1.63
C GLN A 13 -20.74 1.33 2.09
N VAL A 14 -20.98 1.42 3.40
CA VAL A 14 -22.31 1.20 3.98
C VAL A 14 -22.51 2.14 5.16
N ARG A 15 -23.56 2.97 5.11
CA ARG A 15 -23.97 3.86 6.23
C ARG A 15 -22.81 4.67 6.83
N GLY A 16 -21.99 5.25 5.95
CA GLY A 16 -20.83 6.04 6.33
C GLY A 16 -19.54 5.24 6.55
N PHE A 17 -19.60 3.93 6.80
CA PHE A 17 -18.39 3.11 6.85
C PHE A 17 -17.79 2.91 5.45
N ASP A 18 -16.47 2.91 5.37
CA ASP A 18 -15.68 2.66 4.16
C ASP A 18 -14.60 1.62 4.48
N PHE A 19 -14.73 0.45 3.88
CA PHE A 19 -13.79 -0.65 3.99
C PHE A 19 -13.17 -0.91 2.63
N ARG A 20 -11.85 -1.00 2.57
CA ARG A 20 -11.12 -1.35 1.34
C ARG A 20 -10.00 -2.31 1.66
N GLY A 21 -9.73 -3.22 0.74
CA GLY A 21 -8.61 -4.13 0.86
C GLY A 21 -8.12 -4.56 -0.51
N LEU A 22 -6.82 -4.81 -0.57
CA LEU A 22 -6.16 -5.39 -1.74
C LEU A 22 -5.01 -6.25 -1.25
N TRP A 23 -4.81 -7.39 -1.90
CA TRP A 23 -3.61 -8.19 -1.80
C TRP A 23 -3.16 -8.58 -3.20
N ALA A 24 -1.85 -8.60 -3.42
CA ALA A 24 -1.26 -8.97 -4.69
C ALA A 24 -0.03 -9.84 -4.48
N ASN A 25 0.20 -10.71 -5.45
CA ASN A 25 1.36 -11.56 -5.52
C ASN A 25 1.95 -11.56 -6.92
N ALA A 26 3.26 -11.37 -7.00
CA ALA A 26 4.00 -11.44 -8.25
C ALA A 26 5.04 -12.56 -8.18
N SER A 27 5.11 -13.38 -9.23
CA SER A 27 6.12 -14.42 -9.41
C SER A 27 6.92 -14.14 -10.68
N ILE A 28 8.24 -14.35 -10.60
CA ILE A 28 9.19 -14.10 -11.67
C ILE A 28 9.96 -15.40 -11.95
N ASP A 29 9.92 -15.85 -13.19
CA ASP A 29 10.68 -17.02 -13.64
C ASP A 29 12.11 -16.64 -14.01
N ASP A 30 13.05 -17.58 -13.93
CA ASP A 30 14.47 -17.40 -14.30
C ASP A 30 15.22 -16.32 -13.50
N ALA A 31 14.79 -15.98 -12.28
CA ALA A 31 15.45 -14.96 -11.46
C ALA A 31 16.94 -15.26 -11.20
N VAL A 32 17.31 -16.54 -11.05
CA VAL A 32 18.73 -16.96 -10.94
C VAL A 32 19.53 -16.56 -12.19
N ALA A 33 19.04 -16.92 -13.38
CA ALA A 33 19.75 -16.65 -14.63
C ALA A 33 19.88 -15.15 -14.87
N PHE A 34 18.84 -14.37 -14.53
CA PHE A 34 18.90 -12.91 -14.54
C PHE A 34 19.98 -12.39 -13.60
N ASN A 35 20.03 -12.86 -12.35
CA ASN A 35 20.99 -12.37 -11.38
C ASN A 35 22.44 -12.72 -11.76
N VAL A 36 22.69 -13.94 -12.24
CA VAL A 36 24.01 -14.38 -12.73
C VAL A 36 24.45 -13.52 -13.91
N LYS A 37 23.59 -13.32 -14.91
CA LYS A 37 23.90 -12.48 -16.08
C LYS A 37 24.26 -11.05 -15.71
N ASN A 38 23.66 -10.52 -14.64
CA ASN A 38 23.88 -9.16 -14.16
C ASN A 38 24.92 -9.07 -13.02
N ASN A 39 25.62 -10.16 -12.70
CA ASN A 39 26.58 -10.22 -11.59
C ASN A 39 26.01 -9.74 -10.25
N LEU A 40 24.72 -9.95 -10.01
CA LEU A 40 24.07 -9.63 -8.74
C LEU A 40 24.41 -10.70 -7.72
N THR A 41 24.58 -10.30 -6.46
CA THR A 41 24.93 -11.21 -5.36
C THR A 41 24.23 -10.80 -4.06
N GLY A 42 24.12 -11.75 -3.13
CA GLY A 42 23.52 -11.51 -1.81
C GLY A 42 22.11 -10.93 -1.90
N SER A 43 21.85 -9.87 -1.14
CA SER A 43 20.54 -9.21 -1.08
C SER A 43 20.22 -8.28 -2.24
N LYS A 44 21.17 -8.09 -3.16
CA LYS A 44 20.96 -7.27 -4.37
C LYS A 44 20.32 -8.05 -5.52
N GLY A 45 20.16 -9.37 -5.37
CA GLY A 45 19.51 -10.20 -6.36
C GLY A 45 18.03 -9.86 -6.55
N LEU A 46 17.53 -10.10 -7.75
CA LEU A 46 16.11 -10.14 -8.07
C LEU A 46 15.46 -11.33 -7.35
N ALA A 47 14.30 -11.08 -6.73
CA ALA A 47 13.48 -12.08 -6.08
C ALA A 47 12.67 -12.91 -7.09
N GLU A 48 12.35 -14.15 -6.72
CA GLU A 48 11.41 -15.00 -7.47
C GLU A 48 9.95 -14.65 -7.15
N LYS A 49 9.71 -14.07 -5.97
CA LYS A 49 8.36 -13.74 -5.52
C LYS A 49 8.35 -12.41 -4.78
N MET A 50 7.36 -11.58 -5.08
CA MET A 50 6.99 -10.38 -4.33
C MET A 50 5.55 -10.52 -3.87
N GLU A 51 5.22 -9.93 -2.73
CA GLU A 51 3.89 -10.00 -2.15
C GLU A 51 3.57 -8.73 -1.39
N GLY A 52 2.31 -8.30 -1.41
CA GLY A 52 1.92 -7.19 -0.57
C GLY A 52 0.42 -6.96 -0.57
N GLY A 53 -0.04 -6.16 0.36
CA GLY A 53 -1.44 -5.80 0.46
C GLY A 53 -1.69 -4.74 1.50
N TYR A 54 -2.90 -4.22 1.49
CA TYR A 54 -3.39 -3.28 2.48
C TYR A 54 -4.83 -3.57 2.85
N VAL A 55 -5.20 -3.09 4.02
CA VAL A 55 -6.59 -2.92 4.45
C VAL A 55 -6.77 -1.50 4.99
N MET A 56 -7.90 -0.89 4.67
CA MET A 56 -8.27 0.46 5.09
C MET A 56 -9.65 0.45 5.71
N PHE A 57 -9.77 1.19 6.81
CA PHE A 57 -11.00 1.37 7.57
C PHE A 57 -11.24 2.87 7.74
N GLY A 58 -12.35 3.37 7.23
CA GLY A 58 -12.78 4.76 7.36
C GLY A 58 -14.24 4.87 7.79
N TYR A 59 -14.59 6.03 8.31
CA TYR A 59 -15.98 6.34 8.65
C TYR A 59 -16.29 7.82 8.40
N ASN A 60 -17.28 8.09 7.56
CA ASN A 60 -17.78 9.44 7.31
C ASN A 60 -18.55 9.95 8.52
N LEU A 61 -17.95 10.87 9.28
CA LEU A 61 -18.55 11.48 10.48
C LEU A 61 -19.81 12.29 10.16
N LEU A 62 -19.98 12.73 8.92
CA LEU A 62 -21.09 13.57 8.48
C LEU A 62 -22.21 12.77 7.78
N SER A 63 -22.11 11.44 7.78
CA SER A 63 -23.02 10.54 7.05
C SER A 63 -24.48 10.59 7.50
N GLN A 64 -24.75 11.07 8.72
CA GLN A 64 -26.10 11.16 9.28
C GLN A 64 -26.71 12.56 9.20
N THR A 65 -25.88 13.59 8.98
CA THR A 65 -26.29 15.00 9.09
C THR A 65 -26.21 15.76 7.78
N SER A 66 -25.44 15.26 6.81
CA SER A 66 -25.28 15.94 5.53
C SER A 66 -26.30 15.48 4.51
N ASP A 67 -26.83 16.46 3.77
CA ASP A 67 -27.67 16.22 2.61
C ASP A 67 -26.87 15.59 1.45
N ILE A 68 -27.59 15.13 0.43
CA ILE A 68 -26.99 14.65 -0.82
C ILE A 68 -26.13 15.76 -1.42
N GLY A 69 -24.84 15.48 -1.62
CA GLY A 69 -23.87 16.46 -2.14
C GLY A 69 -23.29 17.41 -1.08
N GLY A 70 -23.66 17.24 0.18
CA GLY A 70 -23.07 17.96 1.31
C GLY A 70 -21.62 17.55 1.63
N PRO A 71 -21.01 18.18 2.64
CA PRO A 71 -19.64 17.90 3.01
C PRO A 71 -19.45 16.47 3.51
N VAL A 72 -18.29 15.88 3.21
CA VAL A 72 -17.89 14.55 3.66
C VAL A 72 -16.59 14.66 4.43
N PHE A 73 -16.54 14.09 5.63
CA PHE A 73 -15.31 14.02 6.43
C PHE A 73 -15.09 12.60 6.91
N THR A 74 -14.09 11.94 6.33
CA THR A 74 -13.80 10.52 6.54
C THR A 74 -12.39 10.37 7.11
N PRO A 75 -12.21 10.41 8.44
CA PRO A 75 -11.02 9.86 9.06
C PRO A 75 -10.88 8.37 8.72
N TYR A 76 -9.63 7.92 8.60
CA TYR A 76 -9.31 6.54 8.29
C TYR A 76 -8.01 6.08 8.92
N VAL A 77 -7.89 4.77 9.03
CA VAL A 77 -6.63 4.06 9.30
C VAL A 77 -6.35 3.08 8.17
N LYS A 78 -5.08 2.95 7.79
CA LYS A 78 -4.62 1.97 6.78
C LYS A 78 -3.46 1.17 7.34
N PHE A 79 -3.54 -0.14 7.17
CA PHE A 79 -2.45 -1.06 7.45
C PHE A 79 -2.00 -1.67 6.13
N GLU A 80 -0.71 -1.56 5.84
CA GLU A 80 -0.13 -2.03 4.59
C GLU A 80 1.15 -2.79 4.87
N ARG A 81 1.36 -3.89 4.14
CA ARG A 81 2.57 -4.70 4.20
C ARG A 81 2.99 -5.05 2.80
N VAL A 82 4.23 -4.73 2.43
CA VAL A 82 4.80 -5.08 1.12
C VAL A 82 6.16 -5.71 1.33
N ASP A 83 6.37 -6.82 0.65
CA ASP A 83 7.57 -7.64 0.66
C ASP A 83 8.09 -7.82 -0.77
N THR A 84 9.09 -7.03 -1.13
CA THR A 84 9.70 -7.09 -2.48
C THR A 84 10.69 -8.24 -2.64
N GLN A 85 10.97 -8.99 -1.57
CA GLN A 85 11.83 -10.17 -1.60
C GLN A 85 11.20 -11.33 -0.82
N ALA A 86 9.89 -11.55 -1.04
CA ALA A 86 9.10 -12.59 -0.38
C ALA A 86 9.70 -13.98 -0.54
N LYS A 87 10.28 -14.25 -1.72
CA LYS A 87 11.10 -15.44 -1.95
C LYS A 87 12.33 -15.08 -2.79
N MET A 88 13.51 -15.38 -2.25
CA MET A 88 14.78 -15.24 -2.97
C MET A 88 15.16 -16.55 -3.66
N PRO A 89 15.79 -16.48 -4.84
CA PRO A 89 16.37 -17.65 -5.49
C PRO A 89 17.51 -18.26 -4.66
N VAL A 90 17.79 -19.55 -4.88
CA VAL A 90 18.89 -20.26 -4.22
C VAL A 90 20.23 -19.54 -4.45
N GLY A 91 21.04 -19.44 -3.39
CA GLY A 91 22.34 -18.76 -3.42
C GLY A 91 22.26 -17.24 -3.22
N TYR A 92 21.06 -16.67 -3.07
CA TYR A 92 20.84 -15.27 -2.73
C TYR A 92 20.27 -15.14 -1.33
N SER A 93 20.60 -14.03 -0.68
CA SER A 93 20.08 -13.70 0.64
C SER A 93 19.00 -12.64 0.53
N ARG A 94 18.15 -12.53 1.54
CA ARG A 94 17.11 -11.51 1.62
C ARG A 94 17.65 -10.27 2.31
N SER A 95 17.27 -9.08 1.85
CA SER A 95 17.49 -7.83 2.58
C SER A 95 16.53 -7.69 3.75
N LEU A 96 17.00 -7.17 4.88
CA LEU A 96 16.13 -6.81 6.01
C LEU A 96 15.28 -5.56 5.73
N SER A 97 15.59 -4.81 4.66
CA SER A 97 14.91 -3.57 4.32
C SER A 97 13.71 -3.72 3.40
N THR A 98 13.47 -4.91 2.85
CA THR A 98 12.49 -5.15 1.76
C THR A 98 11.12 -5.60 2.25
N LEU A 99 11.00 -5.90 3.54
CA LEU A 99 9.72 -6.10 4.21
C LEU A 99 9.28 -4.82 4.90
N ASN A 100 8.47 -4.03 4.23
CA ASN A 100 7.95 -2.79 4.78
C ASN A 100 6.54 -2.98 5.32
N ASN A 101 6.30 -2.41 6.50
CA ASN A 101 4.99 -2.33 7.12
C ASN A 101 4.67 -0.85 7.35
N TRP A 102 3.58 -0.39 6.77
CA TRP A 102 3.07 0.96 6.96
C TRP A 102 1.81 0.95 7.82
N ARG A 103 1.77 1.90 8.75
CA ARG A 103 0.58 2.24 9.54
C ARG A 103 0.26 3.69 9.27
N THR A 104 -0.87 3.93 8.61
CA THR A 104 -1.31 5.27 8.25
C THR A 104 -2.51 5.64 9.08
N ILE A 105 -2.51 6.87 9.60
CA ILE A 105 -3.69 7.55 10.11
C ILE A 105 -3.88 8.83 9.30
N GLY A 106 -5.10 9.08 8.86
CA GLY A 106 -5.37 10.25 8.05
C GLY A 106 -6.85 10.56 7.95
N PHE A 107 -7.17 11.56 7.14
CA PHE A 107 -8.55 11.86 6.80
C PHE A 107 -8.67 12.32 5.35
N GLU A 108 -9.87 12.14 4.82
CA GLU A 108 -10.34 12.74 3.59
C GLU A 108 -11.44 13.74 3.93
N PHE A 109 -11.30 14.98 3.47
CA PHE A 109 -12.33 16.01 3.59
C PHE A 109 -12.76 16.48 2.21
N LYS A 110 -14.04 16.35 1.91
CA LYS A 110 -14.67 16.90 0.71
C LYS A 110 -15.64 17.99 1.14
N PRO A 111 -15.26 19.28 1.07
CA PRO A 111 -16.18 20.38 1.40
C PRO A 111 -17.34 20.45 0.40
N ILE A 112 -17.07 20.13 -0.86
CA ILE A 112 -18.03 20.01 -1.97
C ILE A 112 -17.64 18.78 -2.81
N PRO A 113 -18.54 18.21 -3.63
CA PRO A 113 -18.30 16.93 -4.34
C PRO A 113 -17.03 16.91 -5.20
N ASN A 114 -16.65 18.05 -5.75
CA ASN A 114 -15.56 18.18 -6.72
C ASN A 114 -14.21 18.52 -6.09
N VAL A 115 -14.14 18.76 -4.77
CA VAL A 115 -12.91 19.13 -4.07
C VAL A 115 -12.63 18.09 -2.99
N VAL A 116 -11.38 17.66 -2.90
CA VAL A 116 -10.92 16.78 -1.82
C VAL A 116 -9.60 17.25 -1.24
N VAL A 117 -9.52 17.30 0.07
CA VAL A 117 -8.29 17.49 0.83
C VAL A 117 -7.99 16.20 1.57
N LYS A 118 -6.74 15.76 1.51
CA LYS A 118 -6.26 14.59 2.26
C LYS A 118 -5.06 15.00 3.09
N VAL A 119 -5.04 14.53 4.33
CA VAL A 119 -3.90 14.66 5.22
C VAL A 119 -3.66 13.30 5.85
N ASP A 120 -2.42 12.84 5.83
CA ASP A 120 -2.04 11.58 6.42
C ASP A 120 -0.65 11.63 7.06
N TYR A 121 -0.53 10.89 8.16
CA TYR A 121 0.74 10.52 8.75
C TYR A 121 0.92 9.02 8.60
N MET A 122 2.07 8.62 8.09
CA MET A 122 2.40 7.24 7.80
C MET A 122 3.69 6.85 8.50
N LYS A 123 3.60 5.86 9.38
CA LYS A 123 4.76 5.24 10.03
C LYS A 123 5.24 4.04 9.23
N ASN A 124 6.51 4.00 8.85
CA ASN A 124 7.10 2.90 8.07
C ASN A 124 8.12 2.12 8.90
N THR A 125 8.02 0.80 8.91
CA THR A 125 8.93 -0.08 9.65
C THR A 125 9.39 -1.25 8.81
N ASN A 126 10.64 -1.67 9.00
CA ASN A 126 11.24 -2.87 8.42
C ASN A 126 12.31 -3.42 9.38
N ASP A 127 12.79 -4.64 9.13
CA ASP A 127 13.75 -5.31 10.03
C ASP A 127 15.15 -4.65 10.01
N ALA A 128 15.44 -3.87 8.97
CA ALA A 128 16.65 -3.05 8.89
C ALA A 128 16.57 -1.74 9.70
N ASN A 129 15.41 -1.41 10.27
CA ASN A 129 15.13 -0.11 10.91
C ASN A 129 15.45 1.09 10.01
N SER A 130 15.27 0.95 8.70
CA SER A 130 15.52 1.99 7.69
C SER A 130 14.24 2.61 7.12
N GLY A 131 13.09 2.24 7.67
CA GLY A 131 11.80 2.85 7.31
C GLY A 131 11.79 4.35 7.62
N LEU A 132 11.19 5.14 6.72
CA LEU A 132 11.02 6.57 6.89
C LEU A 132 9.55 6.90 7.10
N ASP A 133 9.28 7.64 8.17
CA ASP A 133 7.96 8.19 8.45
C ASP A 133 7.67 9.37 7.52
N GLN A 134 6.40 9.53 7.15
CA GLN A 134 5.97 10.53 6.19
C GLN A 134 4.73 11.28 6.69
N PHE A 135 4.69 12.56 6.36
CA PHE A 135 3.52 13.39 6.51
C PHE A 135 3.15 13.94 5.14
N ASN A 136 1.91 13.70 4.71
CA ASN A 136 1.45 14.07 3.39
C ASN A 136 0.22 14.97 3.48
N VAL A 137 0.16 15.93 2.56
CA VAL A 137 -0.99 16.80 2.33
C VAL A 137 -1.26 16.82 0.84
N ALA A 138 -2.50 16.54 0.43
CA ALA A 138 -2.91 16.53 -0.96
C ALA A 138 -4.22 17.29 -1.15
N LEU A 139 -4.32 17.99 -2.28
CA LEU A 139 -5.53 18.64 -2.76
C LEU A 139 -5.88 18.06 -4.14
N GLY A 140 -7.13 17.67 -4.33
CA GLY A 140 -7.66 17.20 -5.61
C GLY A 140 -8.88 18.01 -6.03
N TYR A 141 -9.01 18.24 -7.34
CA TYR A 141 -10.17 18.86 -7.96
C TYR A 141 -10.63 18.03 -9.17
N GLY A 142 -11.91 17.68 -9.22
CA GLY A 142 -12.55 17.00 -10.35
C GLY A 142 -13.50 17.92 -11.10
N PHE A 143 -13.48 17.88 -12.43
CA PHE A 143 -14.32 18.68 -13.32
C PHE A 143 -15.32 17.81 -14.09
#